data_AF-A0A956RBY4-F1
#
_entry.id   AF-A0A956RBY4-F1
#
_cell.length_a   1.000
_cell.length_b   1.000
_cell.length_c   1.000
_cell.angle_alpha   90.00
_cell.angle_beta   90.00
_cell.angle_gamma   90.00
#
_symmetry.space_group_name_H-M   'P 1'
#
loop_
_entity.id
_entity.type
_entity.pdbx_description
1 polymer ?
#
loop_
_entity_poly.entity_id
_entity_poly.type
_entity_poly.pdbx_seq_one_letter_code
_entity_poly.pdbx_strand_id
1 'polypeptide(L)'
;MSTDDPSPPDRWGERLPRRLGFGSAAAVLVGSTIGSGIFRTPAVVAERLDVTWLFLGAWLLGGLVAVAGALTFAELAAMMPRTGGVYVFLRRAYGRPVAFLFGWTQLLVLRPASYGAISITCSDYLLRVFGVDGTLVVLGGPSRAQLLAGALVVVVGWINYRGVERGAWVQNVSTVLKIAALVALVIVGLSTLGGGARVEATRADAVPLTVLSAFGLAMIPVLWSYDGWSDVVYVSGEVRDPHRVLPRALLMGAALVAALYLAVTLAYLLVVPLSAMPGSELIAADVASAVIGPVGLVLVSGAVALSTFGTLNGTMMTGPRIFYAMAED
;
A
#
# COMPACT_ATOMS: atom_id res chain seq x y z
N MET A 1 -7.45 33.49 -27.34
CA MET A 1 -8.53 34.37 -26.85
C MET A 1 -9.52 33.50 -26.09
N SER A 2 -9.67 33.80 -24.80
CA SER A 2 -10.57 33.27 -23.77
C SER A 2 -10.67 31.75 -23.54
N THR A 3 -10.08 31.29 -22.43
CA THR A 3 -10.84 30.81 -21.27
C THR A 3 -9.99 31.05 -20.03
N ASP A 4 -9.96 32.31 -19.58
CA ASP A 4 -9.71 32.59 -18.16
C ASP A 4 -10.89 31.98 -17.40
N ASP A 5 -10.70 30.77 -16.91
CA ASP A 5 -11.56 30.20 -15.87
C ASP A 5 -11.30 31.03 -14.61
N PRO A 6 -12.26 31.84 -14.12
CA PRO A 6 -12.06 32.67 -12.94
C PRO A 6 -12.23 31.78 -11.71
N SER A 7 -11.47 30.69 -11.63
CA SER A 7 -11.26 30.03 -10.35
C SER A 7 -10.62 31.06 -9.43
N PRO A 8 -11.21 31.35 -8.25
CA PRO A 8 -10.66 32.33 -7.32
C PRO A 8 -9.18 31.98 -7.05
N PRO A 9 -8.29 32.98 -6.93
CA PRO A 9 -6.88 32.73 -6.67
C PRO A 9 -6.79 31.80 -5.46
N ASP A 10 -6.15 30.65 -5.65
CA ASP A 10 -6.01 29.67 -4.59
C ASP A 10 -5.35 30.36 -3.40
N ARG A 11 -6.01 30.31 -2.23
CA ARG A 11 -5.58 31.02 -1.01
C ARG A 11 -4.16 30.63 -0.55
N TRP A 12 -3.61 29.54 -1.09
CA TRP A 12 -2.27 29.05 -0.80
C TRP A 12 -1.26 29.26 -1.93
N GLY A 13 -1.67 29.91 -3.02
CA GLY A 13 -0.82 30.15 -4.18
C GLY A 13 -0.46 28.89 -4.96
N GLU A 14 -1.28 27.82 -4.87
CA GLU A 14 -1.04 26.58 -5.61
C GLU A 14 -1.05 26.84 -7.12
N ARG A 15 0.02 26.42 -7.79
CA ARG A 15 0.20 26.56 -9.25
C ARG A 15 -0.31 25.34 -10.01
N LEU A 16 -0.48 24.21 -9.34
CA LEU A 16 -0.96 22.97 -9.93
C LEU A 16 -2.50 22.99 -10.05
N PRO A 17 -3.07 22.50 -11.17
CA PRO A 17 -4.51 22.54 -11.36
C PRO A 17 -5.23 21.51 -10.48
N ARG A 18 -6.31 21.92 -9.83
CA ARG A 18 -7.17 21.05 -9.01
C ARG A 18 -8.02 20.09 -9.88
N ARG A 19 -7.42 18.99 -10.34
CA ARG A 19 -8.03 18.01 -11.27
C ARG A 19 -8.52 16.72 -10.60
N LEU A 20 -8.07 16.40 -9.39
CA LEU A 20 -8.39 15.14 -8.72
C LEU A 20 -9.69 15.26 -7.91
N GLY A 21 -10.71 14.49 -8.30
CA GLY A 21 -11.95 14.38 -7.52
C GLY A 21 -11.86 13.37 -6.38
N PHE A 22 -12.97 13.17 -5.66
CA PHE A 22 -13.05 12.19 -4.57
C PHE A 22 -12.65 10.77 -4.97
N GLY A 23 -13.16 10.27 -6.10
CA GLY A 23 -12.82 8.92 -6.58
C GLY A 23 -11.32 8.72 -6.79
N SER A 24 -10.65 9.69 -7.42
CA SER A 24 -9.20 9.63 -7.61
C SER A 24 -8.44 9.78 -6.29
N ALA A 25 -8.85 10.67 -5.39
CA ALA A 25 -8.21 10.81 -4.08
C ALA A 25 -8.32 9.54 -3.22
N ALA A 26 -9.51 8.93 -3.18
CA ALA A 26 -9.72 7.66 -2.51
C ALA A 26 -8.94 6.52 -3.18
N ALA A 27 -8.87 6.49 -4.52
CA ALA A 27 -8.10 5.48 -5.24
C ALA A 27 -6.58 5.65 -5.08
N VAL A 28 -6.09 6.88 -4.95
CA VAL A 28 -4.69 7.13 -4.57
C VAL A 28 -4.43 6.56 -3.19
N LEU A 29 -5.27 6.88 -2.21
CA LEU A 29 -5.07 6.36 -0.85
C LEU A 29 -5.13 4.82 -0.83
N VAL A 30 -6.25 4.24 -1.25
CA VAL A 30 -6.47 2.80 -1.18
C VAL A 30 -5.49 2.07 -2.06
N GLY A 31 -5.22 2.58 -3.27
CA GLY A 31 -4.34 1.95 -4.22
C GLY A 31 -2.85 2.11 -3.92
N SER A 32 -2.42 3.16 -3.23
CA SER A 32 -1.05 3.27 -2.70
C SER A 32 -0.85 2.43 -1.44
N THR A 33 -1.93 2.10 -0.72
CA THR A 33 -1.84 1.28 0.50
C THR A 33 -1.93 -0.22 0.20
N ILE A 34 -2.94 -0.63 -0.59
CA ILE A 34 -3.12 -2.03 -0.99
C ILE A 34 -2.08 -2.38 -2.04
N GLY A 35 -0.95 -2.89 -1.58
CA GLY A 35 0.15 -3.30 -2.43
C GLY A 35 0.72 -4.65 -2.06
N SER A 36 2.05 -4.76 -2.10
CA SER A 36 2.77 -6.01 -1.88
C SER A 36 2.62 -6.57 -0.47
N GLY A 37 2.44 -5.70 0.53
CA GLY A 37 2.46 -6.06 1.95
C GLY A 37 1.47 -7.16 2.30
N ILE A 38 0.18 -7.00 2.01
CA ILE A 38 -0.87 -7.98 2.39
C ILE A 38 -0.68 -9.37 1.75
N PHE A 39 0.09 -9.47 0.67
CA PHE A 39 0.33 -10.73 -0.04
C PHE A 39 1.63 -11.43 0.37
N ARG A 40 2.45 -10.84 1.24
CA ARG A 40 3.71 -11.43 1.74
C ARG A 40 3.86 -11.34 3.25
N THR A 41 3.56 -10.19 3.82
CA THR A 41 3.68 -9.91 5.25
C THR A 41 3.00 -10.94 6.16
N PRO A 42 1.83 -11.52 5.85
CA PRO A 42 1.23 -12.53 6.72
C PRO A 42 2.19 -13.69 7.06
N ALA A 43 2.96 -14.19 6.08
CA ALA A 43 3.96 -15.23 6.32
C ALA A 43 5.09 -14.73 7.26
N VAL A 44 5.59 -13.51 7.03
CA VAL A 44 6.65 -12.88 7.85
C VAL A 44 6.18 -12.61 9.29
N VAL A 45 4.91 -12.27 9.47
CA VAL A 45 4.30 -12.07 10.80
C VAL A 45 4.14 -13.41 11.51
N ALA A 46 3.75 -14.46 10.79
CA ALA A 46 3.61 -15.81 11.33
C ALA A 46 4.94 -16.43 11.80
N GLU A 47 6.09 -16.03 11.23
CA GLU A 47 7.41 -16.41 11.74
C GLU A 47 7.67 -15.93 13.18
N ARG A 48 6.98 -14.85 13.60
CA ARG A 48 7.16 -14.20 14.90
C ARG A 48 6.02 -14.47 15.86
N LEU A 49 4.83 -14.72 15.33
CA LEU A 49 3.59 -14.91 16.08
C LEU A 49 2.95 -16.24 15.67
N ASP A 50 3.13 -17.24 16.52
CA ASP A 50 2.59 -18.60 16.38
C ASP A 50 1.19 -18.75 17.04
N VAL A 51 0.70 -17.69 17.68
CA VAL A 51 -0.61 -17.66 18.33
C VAL A 51 -1.60 -16.82 17.51
N THR A 52 -2.72 -17.44 17.14
CA THR A 52 -3.71 -16.86 16.22
C THR A 52 -4.27 -15.51 16.66
N TRP A 53 -4.58 -15.32 17.94
CA TRP A 53 -5.16 -14.07 18.43
C TRP A 53 -4.12 -12.94 18.46
N LEU A 54 -2.83 -13.24 18.71
CA LEU A 54 -1.76 -12.26 18.62
C LEU A 54 -1.52 -11.86 17.16
N PHE A 55 -1.52 -12.84 16.26
CA PHE A 55 -1.42 -12.62 14.83
C PHE A 55 -2.52 -11.70 14.32
N LEU A 56 -3.80 -12.02 14.57
CA LEU A 56 -4.93 -11.16 14.20
C LEU A 56 -4.92 -9.82 14.94
N GLY A 57 -4.50 -9.83 16.21
CA GLY A 57 -4.37 -8.63 17.03
C GLY A 57 -3.34 -7.63 16.47
N ALA A 58 -2.24 -8.11 15.88
CA ALA A 58 -1.26 -7.26 15.22
C ALA A 58 -1.87 -6.54 14.02
N TRP A 59 -2.62 -7.24 13.16
CA TRP A 59 -3.32 -6.64 12.03
C TRP A 59 -4.40 -5.65 12.47
N LEU A 60 -5.16 -5.98 13.52
CA LEU A 60 -6.17 -5.08 14.09
C LEU A 60 -5.52 -3.80 14.61
N LEU A 61 -4.45 -3.93 15.40
CA LEU A 61 -3.73 -2.79 15.94
C LEU A 61 -3.11 -1.94 14.82
N GLY A 62 -2.52 -2.57 13.80
CA GLY A 62 -2.00 -1.88 12.63
C GLY A 62 -3.06 -1.06 11.90
N GLY A 63 -4.24 -1.64 11.70
CA GLY A 63 -5.40 -0.95 11.12
C GLY A 63 -5.89 0.21 11.97
N LEU A 64 -5.97 0.04 13.29
CA LEU A 64 -6.35 1.12 14.22
C LEU A 64 -5.34 2.28 14.19
N VAL A 65 -4.04 1.97 14.18
CA VAL A 65 -2.98 2.97 14.05
C VAL A 65 -3.10 3.72 12.72
N ALA A 66 -3.34 3.01 11.61
CA ALA A 66 -3.52 3.62 10.30
C ALA A 66 -4.75 4.55 10.24
N VAL A 67 -5.89 4.13 10.80
CA VAL A 67 -7.11 4.96 10.85
C VAL A 67 -6.91 6.18 11.74
N ALA A 68 -6.27 6.04 12.91
CA ALA A 68 -5.95 7.17 13.79
C ALA A 68 -4.99 8.17 13.11
N GLY A 69 -3.97 7.67 12.41
CA GLY A 69 -3.07 8.48 11.60
C GLY A 69 -3.79 9.22 10.48
N ALA A 70 -4.68 8.53 9.75
CA ALA A 70 -5.47 9.11 8.67
C ALA A 70 -6.41 10.22 9.17
N LEU A 71 -7.03 10.07 10.35
CA LEU A 71 -7.85 11.10 10.98
C LEU A 71 -7.02 12.34 11.35
N THR A 72 -5.82 12.14 11.90
CA THR A 72 -4.91 13.25 12.23
C THR A 72 -4.51 14.02 10.97
N PHE A 73 -4.20 13.30 9.89
CA PHE A 73 -3.83 13.92 8.62
C PHE A 73 -5.03 14.52 7.90
N ALA A 74 -6.26 14.04 8.14
CA ALA A 74 -7.48 14.60 7.58
C ALA A 74 -7.70 16.04 8.04
N GLU A 75 -7.50 16.33 9.33
CA GLU A 75 -7.57 17.70 9.85
C GLU A 75 -6.49 18.59 9.23
N LEU A 76 -5.23 18.13 9.22
CA LEU A 76 -4.11 18.91 8.69
C LEU A 76 -4.26 19.17 7.18
N ALA A 77 -4.67 18.17 6.41
CA ALA A 77 -4.84 18.27 4.97
C ALA A 77 -6.05 19.13 4.58
N ALA A 78 -7.13 19.14 5.39
CA ALA A 78 -8.23 20.08 5.21
C ALA A 78 -7.85 21.51 5.62
N MET A 79 -7.03 21.67 6.65
CA MET A 79 -6.57 22.98 7.12
C MET A 79 -5.61 23.63 6.10
N MET A 80 -4.62 22.86 5.64
CA MET A 80 -3.54 23.27 4.74
C MET A 80 -3.51 22.37 3.48
N PRO A 81 -4.49 22.48 2.56
CA PRO A 81 -4.61 21.65 1.36
C PRO A 81 -3.59 22.06 0.28
N ARG A 82 -2.30 21.88 0.59
CA ARG A 82 -1.15 22.26 -0.22
C ARG A 82 -0.41 21.06 -0.79
N THR A 83 0.20 21.24 -1.94
CA THR A 83 1.11 20.26 -2.53
C THR A 83 2.31 20.02 -1.61
N GLY A 84 2.72 18.78 -1.43
CA GLY A 84 3.85 18.39 -0.56
C GLY A 84 3.45 17.82 0.81
N GLY A 85 2.18 17.88 1.20
CA GLY A 85 1.61 17.14 2.33
C GLY A 85 2.40 17.29 3.64
N VAL A 86 2.94 16.18 4.16
CA VAL A 86 3.69 16.16 5.43
C VAL A 86 4.86 17.15 5.46
N TYR A 87 5.52 17.38 4.32
CA TYR A 87 6.58 18.39 4.23
C TYR A 87 6.06 19.78 4.64
N VAL A 88 4.89 20.17 4.13
CA VAL A 88 4.25 21.45 4.44
C VAL A 88 3.85 21.51 5.92
N PHE A 89 3.32 20.41 6.47
CA PHE A 89 2.93 20.35 7.88
C PHE A 89 4.14 20.55 8.80
N LEU A 90 5.24 19.85 8.52
CA LEU A 90 6.49 19.97 9.28
C LEU A 90 7.12 21.36 9.10
N ARG A 91 7.09 21.91 7.89
CA ARG A 91 7.59 23.26 7.62
C ARG A 91 6.85 24.31 8.43
N ARG A 92 5.52 24.17 8.56
CA ARG A 92 4.69 25.10 9.32
C ARG A 92 4.87 24.98 10.83
N ALA A 93 5.03 23.76 11.33
CA ALA A 93 5.11 23.46 12.77
C ALA A 93 6.52 23.64 13.35
N TYR A 94 7.55 23.21 12.62
CA TYR A 94 8.93 23.09 13.12
C TYR A 94 9.97 23.86 12.29
N GLY A 95 9.57 24.52 11.20
CA GLY A 95 10.45 25.35 10.38
C GLY A 95 11.28 24.60 9.33
N ARG A 96 12.19 25.32 8.66
CA ARG A 96 12.95 24.82 7.49
C ARG A 96 13.78 23.55 7.78
N PRO A 97 14.56 23.48 8.89
CA PRO A 97 15.51 22.37 9.07
C PRO A 97 14.83 21.01 9.17
N VAL A 98 13.72 20.92 9.93
CA VAL A 98 12.96 19.67 10.10
C VAL A 98 12.28 19.26 8.79
N ALA A 99 11.71 20.21 8.07
CA ALA A 99 11.09 19.95 6.77
C ALA A 99 12.12 19.49 5.73
N PHE A 100 13.31 20.11 5.70
CA PHE A 100 14.42 19.71 4.84
C PHE A 100 14.88 18.28 5.15
N LEU A 101 15.06 17.93 6.43
CA LEU A 101 15.43 16.57 6.83
C LEU A 101 14.39 15.53 6.39
N PHE A 102 13.09 15.84 6.56
CA PHE A 102 12.03 14.98 6.03
C PHE A 102 12.16 14.77 4.52
N GLY A 103 12.30 15.85 3.75
CA GLY A 103 12.45 15.79 2.30
C GLY A 103 13.71 15.02 1.86
N TRP A 104 14.82 15.22 2.56
CA TRP A 104 16.07 14.50 2.34
C TRP A 104 15.93 13.00 2.57
N THR A 105 15.30 12.59 3.69
CA THR A 105 15.05 11.18 3.98
C THR A 105 14.07 10.56 2.98
N GLN A 106 13.07 11.32 2.53
CA GLN A 106 12.14 10.89 1.48
C GLN A 106 12.87 10.62 0.15
N LEU A 107 13.79 11.52 -0.24
CA LEU A 107 14.53 11.42 -1.50
C LEU A 107 15.52 10.25 -1.51
N LEU A 108 16.32 10.09 -0.46
CA LEU A 108 17.46 9.19 -0.48
C LEU A 108 17.19 7.81 0.14
N VAL A 109 16.19 7.71 1.02
CA VAL A 109 15.96 6.48 1.81
C VAL A 109 14.57 5.90 1.52
N LEU A 110 13.51 6.63 1.89
CA LEU A 110 12.16 6.05 1.95
C LEU A 110 11.58 5.75 0.55
N ARG A 111 11.60 6.71 -0.38
CA ARG A 111 10.99 6.50 -1.71
C ARG A 111 11.77 5.48 -2.55
N PRO A 112 13.11 5.53 -2.68
CA PRO A 112 13.84 4.50 -3.44
C PRO A 112 13.66 3.09 -2.87
N ALA A 113 13.73 2.93 -1.54
CA ALA A 113 13.51 1.64 -0.89
C ALA A 113 12.10 1.11 -1.16
N SER A 114 11.08 1.98 -1.08
CA SER A 114 9.69 1.60 -1.33
C SER A 114 9.46 1.19 -2.78
N TYR A 115 9.98 1.96 -3.75
CA TYR A 115 9.88 1.60 -5.15
C TYR A 115 10.57 0.26 -5.45
N GLY A 116 11.75 0.03 -4.86
CA GLY A 116 12.46 -1.25 -4.96
C GLY A 116 11.63 -2.43 -4.41
N ALA A 117 11.12 -2.32 -3.19
CA ALA A 117 10.35 -3.38 -2.54
C ALA A 117 9.05 -3.72 -3.31
N ILE A 118 8.31 -2.69 -3.75
CA ILE A 118 7.06 -2.87 -4.50
C ILE A 118 7.34 -3.48 -5.89
N SER A 119 8.35 -2.97 -6.60
CA SER A 119 8.68 -3.44 -7.95
C SER A 119 9.25 -4.87 -7.96
N ILE A 120 10.07 -5.25 -6.98
CA ILE A 120 10.54 -6.64 -6.83
C ILE A 120 9.36 -7.59 -6.61
N THR A 121 8.43 -7.23 -5.72
CA THR A 121 7.25 -8.07 -5.48
C THR A 121 6.40 -8.19 -6.75
N CYS A 122 6.21 -7.09 -7.48
CA CYS A 122 5.51 -7.09 -8.76
C CYS A 122 6.17 -8.04 -9.76
N SER A 123 7.50 -7.99 -9.86
CA SER A 123 8.28 -8.84 -10.75
C SER A 123 8.15 -10.32 -10.40
N ASP A 124 8.28 -10.69 -9.13
CA ASP A 124 8.18 -12.09 -8.70
C ASP A 124 6.81 -12.69 -9.03
N TYR A 125 5.73 -11.97 -8.72
CA TYR A 125 4.38 -12.41 -9.03
C TYR A 125 4.13 -12.45 -10.55
N LEU A 126 4.65 -11.49 -11.32
CA LEU A 126 4.52 -11.49 -12.77
C LEU A 126 5.30 -12.63 -13.43
N LEU A 127 6.52 -12.92 -12.97
CA LEU A 127 7.31 -14.04 -13.49
C LEU A 127 6.66 -15.39 -13.13
N ARG A 128 6.05 -15.51 -11.95
CA ARG A 128 5.33 -16.71 -11.53
C ARG A 128 4.10 -17.01 -12.39
N VAL A 129 3.41 -15.98 -12.93
CA VAL A 129 2.34 -16.18 -13.93
C VAL A 129 2.85 -16.95 -15.15
N PHE A 130 4.10 -16.73 -15.54
CA PHE A 130 4.74 -17.41 -16.68
C PHE A 130 5.52 -18.67 -16.28
N GLY A 131 5.46 -19.09 -15.01
CA GLY A 131 6.24 -20.23 -14.50
C GLY A 131 7.74 -20.00 -14.51
N VAL A 132 8.18 -18.73 -14.48
CA VAL A 132 9.60 -18.36 -14.50
C VAL A 132 10.08 -18.07 -13.09
N ASP A 133 11.17 -18.71 -12.69
CA ASP A 133 11.85 -18.41 -11.43
C ASP A 133 12.54 -17.04 -11.50
N GLY A 134 12.09 -16.12 -10.64
CA GLY A 134 12.60 -14.75 -10.52
C GLY A 134 13.90 -14.63 -9.71
N THR A 135 14.24 -15.64 -8.91
CA THR A 135 15.43 -15.65 -8.05
C THR A 135 16.72 -15.93 -8.81
N LEU A 136 16.59 -16.52 -10.00
CA LEU A 136 17.73 -16.89 -10.85
C LEU A 136 18.59 -15.66 -11.19
N VAL A 137 19.85 -15.72 -10.77
CA VAL A 137 20.88 -14.69 -11.01
C VAL A 137 21.33 -14.71 -12.46
N VAL A 138 21.27 -13.55 -13.13
CA VAL A 138 21.69 -13.42 -14.53
C VAL A 138 23.16 -13.00 -14.58
N LEU A 139 24.02 -13.86 -15.16
CA LEU A 139 25.44 -13.58 -15.42
C LEU A 139 26.25 -13.10 -14.20
N GLY A 140 25.94 -13.62 -13.00
CA GLY A 140 26.61 -13.23 -11.75
C GLY A 140 26.22 -11.85 -11.21
N GLY A 141 25.18 -11.23 -11.76
CA GLY A 141 24.68 -9.90 -11.38
C GLY A 141 23.28 -9.95 -10.75
N PRO A 142 22.36 -9.05 -11.17
CA PRO A 142 21.01 -9.01 -10.60
C PRO A 142 20.18 -10.26 -10.98
N SER A 143 19.21 -10.60 -10.13
CA SER A 143 18.22 -11.64 -10.44
C SER A 143 17.27 -11.20 -11.56
N ARG A 144 16.59 -12.15 -12.19
CA ARG A 144 15.54 -11.86 -13.19
C ARG A 144 14.46 -10.91 -12.64
N ALA A 145 14.05 -11.11 -11.39
CA ALA A 145 13.10 -10.24 -10.72
C ALA A 145 13.63 -8.82 -10.53
N GLN A 146 14.92 -8.66 -10.18
CA GLN A 146 15.56 -7.36 -10.03
C GLN A 146 15.67 -6.60 -11.36
N LEU A 147 16.03 -7.29 -12.45
CA LEU A 147 16.07 -6.70 -13.80
C LEU A 147 14.69 -6.21 -14.24
N LEU A 148 13.67 -7.05 -14.07
CA LEU A 148 12.30 -6.69 -14.38
C LEU A 148 11.79 -5.55 -13.50
N ALA A 149 12.17 -5.53 -12.21
CA ALA A 149 11.80 -4.49 -11.27
C ALA A 149 12.36 -3.13 -11.70
N GLY A 150 13.64 -3.08 -12.10
CA GLY A 150 14.26 -1.88 -12.67
C GLY A 150 13.54 -1.38 -13.92
N ALA A 151 13.18 -2.29 -14.83
CA ALA A 151 12.40 -1.96 -16.03
C ALA A 151 11.00 -1.40 -15.67
N LEU A 152 10.30 -2.01 -14.71
CA LEU A 152 8.99 -1.55 -14.25
C LEU A 152 9.05 -0.14 -13.67
N VAL A 153 10.06 0.16 -12.85
CA VAL A 153 10.26 1.52 -12.31
C VAL A 153 10.43 2.54 -13.43
N VAL A 154 11.21 2.23 -14.46
CA VAL A 154 11.40 3.11 -15.62
C VAL A 154 10.10 3.29 -16.40
N VAL A 155 9.36 2.21 -16.65
CA VAL A 155 8.07 2.25 -17.37
C VAL A 155 7.03 3.09 -16.61
N VAL A 156 6.87 2.86 -15.31
CA VAL A 156 5.92 3.63 -14.48
C VAL A 156 6.35 5.10 -14.39
N GLY A 157 7.65 5.36 -14.26
CA GLY A 157 8.20 6.72 -14.32
C GLY A 157 7.86 7.42 -15.64
N TRP A 158 8.01 6.73 -16.77
CA TRP A 158 7.66 7.26 -18.09
C TRP A 158 6.15 7.53 -18.25
N ILE A 159 5.29 6.65 -17.74
CA ILE A 159 3.83 6.86 -17.73
C ILE A 159 3.48 8.14 -16.96
N ASN A 160 4.06 8.32 -15.78
CA ASN A 160 3.80 9.49 -14.93
C ASN A 160 4.39 10.78 -15.52
N TYR A 161 5.52 10.70 -16.23
CA TYR A 161 6.09 11.83 -16.96
C TYR A 161 5.16 12.35 -18.08
N ARG A 162 4.37 11.47 -18.71
CA ARG A 162 3.44 11.82 -19.80
C ARG A 162 2.14 12.50 -19.34
N GLY A 163 1.89 12.62 -18.04
CA GLY A 163 0.78 13.40 -17.48
C GLY A 163 0.01 12.73 -16.34
N VAL A 164 -0.38 13.54 -15.35
CA VAL A 164 -1.05 13.09 -14.11
C VAL A 164 -2.41 12.44 -14.33
N GLU A 165 -3.16 12.85 -15.36
CA GLU A 165 -4.48 12.27 -15.66
C GLU A 165 -4.39 10.81 -16.09
N ARG A 166 -3.35 10.46 -16.87
CA ARG A 166 -3.08 9.07 -17.27
C ARG A 166 -2.68 8.22 -16.07
N GLY A 167 -1.81 8.77 -15.22
CA GLY A 167 -1.42 8.13 -13.95
C GLY A 167 -2.62 7.88 -13.04
N ALA A 168 -3.52 8.85 -12.91
CA ALA A 168 -4.76 8.72 -12.13
C ALA A 168 -5.73 7.69 -12.73
N TRP A 169 -5.84 7.60 -14.06
CA TRP A 169 -6.66 6.56 -14.69
C TRP A 169 -6.13 5.15 -14.40
N VAL A 170 -4.81 4.93 -14.58
CA VAL A 170 -4.15 3.65 -14.23
C VAL A 170 -4.35 3.34 -12.75
N GLN A 171 -4.26 4.34 -11.88
CA GLN A 171 -4.48 4.21 -10.45
C GLN A 171 -5.91 3.76 -10.13
N ASN A 172 -6.91 4.42 -10.71
CA ASN A 172 -8.31 4.13 -10.44
C ASN A 172 -8.68 2.71 -10.88
N VAL A 173 -8.28 2.31 -12.10
CA VAL A 173 -8.53 0.97 -12.63
C VAL A 173 -7.84 -0.10 -11.78
N SER A 174 -6.55 0.08 -11.49
CA SER A 174 -5.81 -0.89 -10.65
C SER A 174 -6.37 -0.98 -9.23
N THR A 175 -6.91 0.11 -8.67
CA THR A 175 -7.53 0.12 -7.34
C THR A 175 -8.82 -0.69 -7.29
N VAL A 176 -9.69 -0.54 -8.29
CA VAL A 176 -10.92 -1.34 -8.37
C VAL A 176 -10.58 -2.83 -8.49
N LEU A 177 -9.62 -3.16 -9.36
CA LEU A 177 -9.22 -4.55 -9.59
C LEU A 177 -8.57 -5.20 -8.37
N LYS A 178 -7.72 -4.48 -7.63
CA LYS A 178 -7.12 -5.04 -6.41
C LYS A 178 -8.13 -5.22 -5.27
N ILE A 179 -9.10 -4.30 -5.11
CA ILE A 179 -10.19 -4.48 -4.13
C ILE A 179 -11.00 -5.73 -4.50
N ALA A 180 -11.36 -5.87 -5.78
CA ALA A 180 -12.08 -7.06 -6.26
C ALA A 180 -11.28 -8.35 -6.02
N ALA A 181 -9.96 -8.34 -6.24
CA ALA A 181 -9.10 -9.49 -5.96
C ALA A 181 -9.06 -9.86 -4.47
N LEU A 182 -8.96 -8.87 -3.56
CA LEU A 182 -9.01 -9.13 -2.13
C LEU A 182 -10.38 -9.68 -1.70
N VAL A 183 -11.47 -9.11 -2.23
CA VAL A 183 -12.84 -9.61 -1.94
C VAL A 183 -13.00 -11.04 -2.45
N ALA A 184 -12.52 -11.35 -3.65
CA ALA A 184 -12.55 -12.72 -4.18
C ALA A 184 -11.76 -13.69 -3.30
N LEU A 185 -10.59 -13.28 -2.82
CA LEU A 185 -9.76 -14.07 -1.90
C LEU A 185 -10.49 -14.34 -0.57
N VAL A 186 -11.17 -13.32 -0.01
CA VAL A 186 -12.01 -13.48 1.18
C VAL A 186 -13.13 -14.48 0.92
N ILE A 187 -13.84 -14.38 -0.21
CA ILE A 187 -14.91 -15.33 -0.57
C ILE A 187 -14.38 -16.77 -0.68
N VAL A 188 -13.20 -16.94 -1.30
CA VAL A 188 -12.53 -18.25 -1.44
C VAL A 188 -12.13 -18.81 -0.06
N GLY A 189 -11.64 -17.97 0.85
CA GLY A 189 -11.34 -18.42 2.22
C GLY A 189 -12.60 -18.76 3.02
N LEU A 190 -13.69 -18.01 2.85
CA LEU A 190 -14.97 -18.29 3.52
C LEU A 190 -15.65 -19.55 2.98
N SER A 191 -15.43 -19.94 1.72
CA SER A 191 -16.06 -21.15 1.17
C SER A 191 -15.51 -22.45 1.77
N THR A 192 -14.38 -22.41 2.49
CA THR A 192 -13.86 -23.57 3.24
C THR A 192 -14.56 -23.76 4.59
N LEU A 193 -15.36 -22.78 5.05
CA LEU A 193 -16.19 -22.88 6.26
C LEU A 193 -17.32 -23.91 6.04
N GLY A 194 -17.02 -25.16 6.38
CA GLY A 194 -17.91 -26.31 6.19
C GLY A 194 -17.16 -27.62 5.95
N GLY A 195 -15.91 -27.54 5.48
CA GLY A 195 -15.05 -28.70 5.22
C GLY A 195 -14.21 -29.20 6.40
N GLY A 196 -14.40 -28.65 7.61
CA GLY A 196 -13.65 -29.02 8.81
C GLY A 196 -12.45 -28.12 9.14
N ALA A 197 -12.14 -27.11 8.32
CA ALA A 197 -11.17 -26.08 8.67
C ALA A 197 -11.65 -25.29 9.89
N ARG A 198 -10.94 -25.42 11.01
CA ARG A 198 -11.19 -24.66 12.23
C ARG A 198 -10.00 -23.76 12.47
N VAL A 199 -10.26 -22.48 12.73
CA VAL A 199 -9.26 -21.60 13.32
C VAL A 199 -8.91 -22.20 14.68
N GLU A 200 -7.75 -22.84 14.79
CA GLU A 200 -7.29 -23.38 16.06
C GLU A 200 -7.08 -22.21 17.03
N ALA A 201 -7.92 -22.17 18.06
CA ALA A 201 -7.72 -21.29 19.19
C ALA A 201 -6.59 -21.87 20.04
N THR A 202 -5.34 -21.54 19.71
CA THR A 202 -4.20 -21.80 20.58
C THR A 202 -4.38 -20.99 21.87
N ARG A 203 -4.65 -21.68 22.98
CA ARG A 203 -4.56 -21.08 24.32
C ARG A 203 -3.07 -20.82 24.59
N ALA A 204 -2.69 -19.55 24.61
CA ALA A 204 -1.40 -19.17 25.16
C ALA A 204 -1.55 -18.98 26.67
N ASP A 205 -0.72 -19.66 27.45
CA ASP A 205 -0.44 -19.27 28.84
C ASP A 205 0.21 -17.88 28.88
N ALA A 206 0.32 -17.30 30.08
CA ALA A 206 0.76 -15.93 30.33
C ALA A 206 1.87 -15.45 29.38
N VAL A 207 1.63 -14.32 28.68
CA VAL A 207 2.50 -13.70 27.68
C VAL A 207 3.85 -13.35 28.31
N PRO A 208 4.94 -14.11 28.06
CA PRO A 208 6.26 -13.77 28.56
C PRO A 208 6.76 -12.48 27.90
N LEU A 209 7.71 -11.77 28.51
CA LEU A 209 8.33 -10.56 27.93
C LEU A 209 8.89 -10.79 26.51
N THR A 210 9.30 -12.02 26.20
CA THR A 210 9.73 -12.44 24.85
C THR A 210 8.62 -12.31 23.80
N VAL A 211 7.35 -12.46 24.19
CA VAL A 211 6.20 -12.31 23.30
C VAL A 211 5.88 -10.84 23.04
N LEU A 212 6.11 -9.94 24.00
CA LEU A 212 5.97 -8.50 23.74
C LEU A 212 7.01 -8.01 22.72
N SER A 213 8.26 -8.45 22.83
CA SER A 213 9.28 -8.14 21.82
C SER A 213 8.96 -8.76 20.46
N ALA A 214 8.47 -10.01 20.43
CA ALA A 214 8.07 -10.66 19.18
C ALA A 214 6.90 -9.93 18.51
N PHE A 215 5.91 -9.49 19.29
CA PHE A 215 4.80 -8.69 18.81
C PHE A 215 5.26 -7.33 18.27
N GLY A 216 6.15 -6.63 18.99
CA GLY A 216 6.72 -5.36 18.51
C GLY A 216 7.49 -5.52 17.19
N LEU A 217 8.26 -6.60 17.03
CA LEU A 217 8.95 -6.91 15.78
C LEU A 217 7.99 -7.30 14.65
N ALA A 218 6.89 -7.99 14.97
CA ALA A 218 5.85 -8.35 14.02
C ALA A 218 5.03 -7.13 13.56
N MET A 219 4.94 -6.08 14.37
CA MET A 219 4.28 -4.82 13.99
C MET A 219 5.03 -4.09 12.87
N ILE A 220 6.34 -4.24 12.73
CA ILE A 220 7.14 -3.57 11.69
C ILE A 220 6.61 -3.91 10.27
N PRO A 221 6.53 -5.19 9.86
CA PRO A 221 6.01 -5.54 8.54
C PRO A 221 4.48 -5.33 8.43
N VAL A 222 3.73 -5.38 9.53
CA VAL A 222 2.30 -5.01 9.54
C VAL A 222 2.12 -3.54 9.18
N LEU A 223 2.87 -2.64 9.83
CA LEU A 223 2.84 -1.21 9.55
C LEU A 223 3.34 -0.90 8.14
N TRP A 224 4.32 -1.64 7.62
CA TRP A 224 4.69 -1.59 6.21
C TRP A 224 3.51 -1.93 5.28
N SER A 225 2.71 -2.94 5.63
CA SER A 225 1.58 -3.34 4.80
C SER A 225 0.48 -2.28 4.76
N TYR A 226 0.31 -1.56 5.87
CA TYR A 226 -0.59 -0.42 5.98
C TYR A 226 0.02 0.89 5.46
N ASP A 227 1.30 0.96 5.11
CA ASP A 227 1.90 2.19 4.61
C ASP A 227 1.30 2.59 3.25
N GLY A 228 1.24 3.89 2.97
CA GLY A 228 0.65 4.45 1.76
C GLY A 228 -0.65 5.22 1.97
N TRP A 229 -1.33 5.07 3.12
CA TRP A 229 -2.58 5.82 3.39
C TRP A 229 -2.35 7.34 3.40
N SER A 230 -1.12 7.76 3.71
CA SER A 230 -0.72 9.16 3.78
C SER A 230 -0.41 9.77 2.40
N ASP A 231 -0.22 8.96 1.35
CA ASP A 231 0.29 9.44 0.06
C ASP A 231 -0.64 10.48 -0.61
N VAL A 232 -1.95 10.37 -0.38
CA VAL A 232 -2.94 11.31 -0.90
C VAL A 232 -2.71 12.75 -0.41
N VAL A 233 -2.10 12.95 0.76
CA VAL A 233 -1.87 14.30 1.28
C VAL A 233 -0.80 15.06 0.49
N TYR A 234 0.10 14.34 -0.21
CA TYR A 234 1.14 14.99 -1.02
C TYR A 234 0.55 15.69 -2.26
N VAL A 235 -0.60 15.23 -2.74
CA VAL A 235 -1.32 15.80 -3.90
C VAL A 235 -2.49 16.69 -3.49
N SER A 236 -2.53 17.17 -2.24
CA SER A 236 -3.66 17.99 -1.72
C SER A 236 -3.92 19.26 -2.53
N GLY A 237 -2.88 19.86 -3.12
CA GLY A 237 -3.00 21.02 -4.00
C GLY A 237 -3.68 20.72 -5.34
N GLU A 238 -3.71 19.46 -5.78
CA GLU A 238 -4.36 19.00 -7.02
C GLU A 238 -5.77 18.45 -6.78
N VAL A 239 -6.23 18.37 -5.53
CA VAL A 239 -7.56 17.86 -5.16
C VAL A 239 -8.62 18.96 -5.28
N ARG A 240 -9.75 18.62 -5.91
CA ARG A 240 -10.97 19.44 -6.00
C ARG A 240 -11.69 19.45 -4.66
N ASP A 241 -12.14 20.62 -4.21
CA ASP A 241 -12.81 20.81 -2.91
C ASP A 241 -12.10 20.04 -1.76
N PRO A 242 -10.79 20.31 -1.55
CA PRO A 242 -9.94 19.49 -0.69
C PRO A 242 -10.44 19.45 0.77
N HIS A 243 -11.11 20.51 1.22
CA HIS A 243 -11.74 20.62 2.53
C HIS A 243 -12.77 19.53 2.82
N ARG A 244 -13.47 19.06 1.80
CA ARG A 244 -14.48 18.00 1.93
C ARG A 244 -13.97 16.67 1.41
N VAL A 245 -13.14 16.68 0.38
CA VAL A 245 -12.65 15.47 -0.28
C VAL A 245 -11.56 14.77 0.54
N LEU A 246 -10.54 15.49 1.02
CA LEU A 246 -9.40 14.86 1.70
C LEU A 246 -9.82 14.16 3.01
N PRO A 247 -10.63 14.77 3.90
CA PRO A 247 -11.04 14.07 5.12
C PRO A 247 -11.83 12.79 4.87
N ARG A 248 -12.74 12.82 3.88
CA ARG A 248 -13.53 11.65 3.52
C ARG A 248 -12.67 10.57 2.87
N ALA A 249 -11.78 10.95 1.95
CA ALA A 249 -10.88 10.01 1.30
C ALA A 249 -9.98 9.33 2.33
N LEU A 250 -9.37 10.10 3.23
CA LEU A 250 -8.51 9.60 4.31
C LEU A 250 -9.23 8.62 5.24
N LEU A 251 -10.36 9.03 5.80
CA LEU A 251 -11.11 8.20 6.75
C LEU A 251 -11.67 6.94 6.09
N MET A 252 -12.44 7.11 5.00
CA MET A 252 -13.11 5.98 4.35
C MET A 252 -12.11 5.02 3.72
N GLY A 253 -11.05 5.57 3.11
CA GLY A 253 -9.98 4.78 2.51
C GLY A 253 -9.22 3.96 3.55
N ALA A 254 -8.76 4.58 4.64
CA ALA A 254 -8.03 3.87 5.69
C ALA A 254 -8.90 2.82 6.39
N ALA A 255 -10.16 3.15 6.69
CA ALA A 255 -11.10 2.21 7.30
C ALA A 255 -11.40 1.01 6.38
N LEU A 256 -11.56 1.25 5.08
CA LEU A 256 -11.76 0.18 4.09
C LEU A 256 -10.54 -0.74 4.02
N VAL A 257 -9.33 -0.20 3.96
CA VAL A 257 -8.10 -1.00 3.95
C VAL A 257 -7.96 -1.82 5.23
N ALA A 258 -8.22 -1.22 6.40
CA ALA A 258 -8.20 -1.92 7.68
C ALA A 258 -9.17 -3.11 7.69
N ALA A 259 -10.41 -2.90 7.25
CA ALA A 259 -11.41 -3.97 7.17
C ALA A 259 -11.00 -5.07 6.18
N LEU A 260 -10.53 -4.71 4.98
CA LEU A 260 -10.12 -5.67 3.95
C LEU A 260 -8.93 -6.51 4.41
N TYR A 261 -7.93 -5.90 5.03
CA TYR A 261 -6.75 -6.63 5.52
C TYR A 261 -7.10 -7.59 6.63
N LEU A 262 -7.94 -7.18 7.59
CA LEU A 262 -8.44 -8.10 8.62
C LEU A 262 -9.20 -9.28 8.02
N ALA A 263 -10.07 -9.02 7.05
CA ALA A 263 -10.84 -10.06 6.37
C ALA A 263 -9.94 -11.02 5.58
N VAL A 264 -8.95 -10.52 4.85
CA VAL A 264 -7.99 -11.32 4.07
C VAL A 264 -7.10 -12.15 4.97
N THR A 265 -6.59 -11.57 6.05
CA THR A 265 -5.77 -12.27 7.04
C THR A 265 -6.56 -13.40 7.71
N LEU A 266 -7.84 -13.15 8.04
CA LEU A 266 -8.74 -14.21 8.51
C LEU A 266 -8.95 -15.29 7.44
N ALA A 267 -9.18 -14.90 6.18
CA ALA A 267 -9.36 -15.83 5.08
C ALA A 267 -8.14 -16.74 4.87
N TYR A 268 -6.92 -16.23 5.05
CA TYR A 268 -5.71 -17.06 5.03
C TYR A 268 -5.72 -18.13 6.12
N LEU A 269 -6.11 -17.78 7.34
CA LEU A 269 -6.19 -18.74 8.46
C LEU A 269 -7.27 -19.82 8.27
N LEU A 270 -8.28 -19.55 7.43
CA LEU A 270 -9.31 -20.53 7.07
C LEU A 270 -8.84 -21.58 6.05
N VAL A 271 -7.72 -21.32 5.36
CA VAL A 271 -7.18 -22.22 4.33
C VAL A 271 -5.86 -22.83 4.75
N VAL A 272 -4.96 -22.04 5.33
CA VAL A 272 -3.61 -22.46 5.72
C VAL A 272 -3.46 -22.31 7.24
N PRO A 273 -3.10 -23.38 7.98
CA PRO A 273 -2.79 -23.29 9.40
C PRO A 273 -1.67 -22.28 9.66
N LEU A 274 -1.76 -21.53 10.77
CA LEU A 274 -0.76 -20.50 11.10
C LEU A 274 0.67 -21.05 11.15
N SER A 275 0.85 -22.28 11.64
CA SER A 275 2.15 -22.97 11.70
C SER A 275 2.75 -23.31 10.34
N ALA A 276 1.94 -23.32 9.27
CA ALA A 276 2.37 -23.60 7.89
C ALA A 276 2.57 -22.33 7.04
N MET A 277 2.29 -21.15 7.59
CA MET A 277 2.53 -19.87 6.89
C MET A 277 4.00 -19.44 6.80
N PRO A 278 4.87 -19.68 7.81
CA PRO A 278 6.28 -19.28 7.76
C PRO A 278 7.00 -19.82 6.52
N GLY A 279 7.83 -19.00 5.88
CA GLY A 279 8.58 -19.38 4.68
C GLY A 279 7.80 -19.40 3.37
N SER A 280 6.48 -19.18 3.38
CA SER A 280 5.72 -18.95 2.14
C SER A 280 6.06 -17.58 1.55
N GLU A 281 6.74 -17.57 0.41
CA GLU A 281 7.09 -16.33 -0.28
C GLU A 281 5.87 -15.63 -0.90
N LEU A 282 4.82 -16.39 -1.24
CA LEU A 282 3.63 -15.91 -1.96
C LEU A 282 2.33 -16.55 -1.42
N ILE A 283 2.07 -16.32 -0.13
CA ILE A 283 0.94 -16.93 0.62
C ILE A 283 -0.42 -16.81 -0.08
N ALA A 284 -0.66 -15.69 -0.77
CA ALA A 284 -1.90 -15.48 -1.51
C ALA A 284 -2.07 -16.49 -2.67
N ALA A 285 -1.00 -16.72 -3.43
CA ALA A 285 -1.01 -17.68 -4.53
C ALA A 285 -1.07 -19.13 -4.02
N ASP A 286 -0.41 -19.41 -2.90
CA ASP A 286 -0.40 -20.74 -2.28
C ASP A 286 -1.80 -21.11 -1.75
N VAL A 287 -2.49 -20.17 -1.08
CA VAL A 287 -3.88 -20.30 -0.63
C VAL A 287 -4.83 -20.55 -1.81
N ALA A 288 -4.69 -19.79 -2.90
CA ALA A 288 -5.51 -19.98 -4.09
C ALA A 288 -5.24 -21.31 -4.80
N SER A 289 -3.98 -21.74 -4.82
CA SER A 289 -3.58 -23.05 -5.36
C SER A 289 -4.16 -24.20 -4.54
N ALA A 290 -4.21 -24.06 -3.21
CA ALA A 290 -4.76 -25.08 -2.33
C ALA A 290 -6.28 -25.29 -2.53
N VAL A 291 -7.02 -24.23 -2.91
CA VAL A 291 -8.49 -24.30 -3.06
C VAL A 291 -8.93 -24.54 -4.51
N ILE A 292 -8.26 -23.92 -5.50
CA ILE A 292 -8.70 -23.87 -6.91
C ILE A 292 -7.66 -24.52 -7.85
N GLY A 293 -6.57 -25.08 -7.31
CA GLY A 293 -5.51 -25.73 -8.08
C GLY A 293 -4.67 -24.74 -8.91
N PRO A 294 -3.98 -25.21 -9.97
CA PRO A 294 -3.01 -24.41 -10.74
C PRO A 294 -3.59 -23.13 -11.35
N VAL A 295 -4.89 -23.13 -11.67
CA VAL A 295 -5.59 -21.94 -12.19
C VAL A 295 -5.65 -20.84 -11.14
N GLY A 296 -5.91 -21.18 -9.87
CA GLY A 296 -5.92 -20.24 -8.75
C GLY A 296 -4.57 -19.55 -8.57
N LEU A 297 -3.46 -20.29 -8.72
CA LEU A 297 -2.10 -19.75 -8.66
C LEU A 297 -1.88 -18.66 -9.71
N VAL A 298 -2.22 -18.94 -10.97
CA VAL A 298 -2.02 -18.00 -12.09
C VAL A 298 -2.90 -16.75 -11.91
N LEU A 299 -4.18 -16.94 -11.57
CA LEU A 299 -5.12 -15.83 -11.39
C LEU A 299 -4.71 -14.90 -10.25
N VAL A 300 -4.39 -15.46 -9.08
CA VAL A 300 -3.97 -14.64 -7.94
C VAL A 300 -2.61 -14.02 -8.18
N SER A 301 -1.65 -14.73 -8.80
CA SER A 301 -0.36 -14.13 -9.12
C SER A 301 -0.50 -12.94 -10.07
N GLY A 302 -1.35 -13.05 -11.10
CA GLY A 302 -1.66 -11.94 -12.00
C GLY A 302 -2.35 -10.77 -11.30
N ALA A 303 -3.32 -11.06 -10.43
CA ALA A 303 -4.01 -10.03 -9.65
C ALA A 303 -3.08 -9.29 -8.69
N VAL A 304 -2.17 -10.02 -8.03
CA VAL A 304 -1.18 -9.42 -7.14
C VAL A 304 -0.17 -8.58 -7.93
N ALA A 305 0.35 -9.09 -9.05
CA ALA A 305 1.25 -8.33 -9.92
C ALA A 305 0.62 -7.01 -10.37
N LEU A 306 -0.65 -7.05 -10.80
CA LEU A 306 -1.40 -5.85 -11.16
C LEU A 306 -1.62 -4.90 -9.98
N SER A 307 -1.90 -5.44 -8.79
CA SER A 307 -2.05 -4.65 -7.57
C SER A 307 -0.77 -3.92 -7.20
N THR A 308 0.37 -4.61 -7.21
CA THR A 308 1.69 -4.03 -6.93
C THR A 308 2.12 -3.02 -8.00
N PHE A 309 1.80 -3.27 -9.26
CA PHE A 309 2.01 -2.29 -10.34
C PHE A 309 1.21 -1.01 -10.10
N GLY A 310 -0.07 -1.14 -9.74
CA GLY A 310 -0.90 0.00 -9.36
C GLY A 310 -0.37 0.75 -8.14
N THR A 311 0.18 0.03 -7.16
CA THR A 311 0.81 0.65 -5.97
C THR A 311 2.04 1.47 -6.37
N LEU A 312 2.93 0.88 -7.19
CA LEU A 312 4.12 1.57 -7.70
C LEU A 312 3.73 2.87 -8.44
N ASN A 313 2.68 2.80 -9.27
CA ASN A 313 2.14 3.97 -9.96
C ASN A 313 1.60 5.04 -8.98
N GLY A 314 0.79 4.66 -7.99
CA GLY A 314 0.22 5.60 -7.01
C GLY A 314 1.29 6.31 -6.18
N THR A 315 2.29 5.55 -5.72
CA THR A 315 3.42 6.08 -4.95
C THR A 315 4.32 6.97 -5.82
N MET A 316 4.58 6.61 -7.09
CA MET A 316 5.34 7.47 -8.02
C MET A 316 4.57 8.72 -8.48
N MET A 317 3.24 8.66 -8.51
CA MET A 317 2.43 9.84 -8.82
C MET A 317 2.49 10.87 -7.70
N THR A 318 2.47 10.42 -6.44
CA THR A 318 2.40 11.32 -5.27
C THR A 318 3.77 11.79 -4.78
N GLY A 319 4.79 10.93 -4.80
CA GLY A 319 6.13 11.22 -4.27
C GLY A 319 6.79 12.51 -4.77
N PRO A 320 6.80 12.81 -6.09
CA PRO A 320 7.43 14.02 -6.63
C PRO A 320 6.90 15.34 -6.07
N ARG A 321 5.66 15.36 -5.54
CA ARG A 321 5.05 16.56 -4.98
C ARG A 321 5.76 17.06 -3.73
N ILE A 322 6.44 16.17 -3.00
CA ILE A 322 7.31 16.55 -1.88
C ILE A 322 8.45 17.44 -2.39
N PHE A 323 9.14 16.99 -3.44
CA PHE A 323 10.29 17.70 -3.99
C PHE A 323 9.91 18.98 -4.75
N TYR A 324 8.73 18.98 -5.38
CA TYR A 324 8.12 20.20 -5.93
C TYR A 324 7.96 21.27 -4.84
N ALA A 325 7.34 20.92 -3.71
CA ALA A 325 7.13 21.85 -2.60
C ALA A 325 8.45 22.32 -1.97
N MET A 326 9.47 21.45 -1.91
CA MET A 326 10.81 21.83 -1.47
C MET A 326 11.50 22.83 -2.39
N ALA A 327 11.27 22.74 -3.71
CA ALA A 327 11.90 23.63 -4.68
C ALA A 327 11.27 25.03 -4.72
N GLU A 328 10.01 25.16 -4.28
CA GLU A 328 9.33 26.47 -4.17
C GLU A 328 9.76 27.29 -2.93
N ASP A 329 10.44 26.69 -1.96
CA ASP A 329 10.60 27.19 -0.59
C ASP A 329 12.03 27.67 -0.23
#